data_AF-A0A0W0ST76-F1
#
_entry.id   AF-A0A0W0ST76-F1
#
_cell.length_a   1.000
_cell.length_b   1.000
_cell.length_c   1.000
_cell.angle_alpha   90.00
_cell.angle_beta   90.00
_cell.angle_gamma   90.00
#
_symmetry.space_group_name_H-M   'P 1'
#
loop_
_entity.id
_entity.type
_entity.pdbx_description
1 polymer ?
#
loop_
_entity_poly.entity_id
_entity_poly.type
_entity_poly.pdbx_seq_one_letter_code
_entity_poly.pdbx_strand_id
1 'polypeptide(L)'
;MKGKWYFLILFWFCTTCFSKTPIIVDTDMGFDDWVALLYVLKNEKLDVKAITIDCSGLTYCPQGGINAAKLASLVNQKIPIYLGREDKTNARYAFPAQLREFSSKMSVPGFQSLKAYPFETKSAAKAIVDLAQDAALINKPITIMSIGTAINLADSISYAKKHHQFDSFKQGIQRVYKAGGAFGETIIDKDNHQQLSNFNIQGNLIIPGFFATNNTMAEWNIYAAVGAMQDVLQSGLAITWVSINASDMARITPQGLDFLEAYAKKDVALLFSLNAAKYLVSYQGGWDKIAHNFDFWDTAATVAAFNPDVVSESYHDVALCLNDQGFEYQIPAKLPSLTASNRVDYHFFPMVHQYYYGALLINESPESPKSLSICNLLNKNVVKTDVIKGIDVARFYQHFAQMD
;
A
#
# COMPACT_ATOMS: atom_id res chain seq x y z
N MET A 1 -50.53 13.08 56.55
CA MET A 1 -49.98 13.46 55.23
C MET A 1 -48.87 12.47 54.88
N LYS A 2 -49.05 11.64 53.85
CA LYS A 2 -48.05 10.63 53.43
C LYS A 2 -47.05 11.30 52.47
N GLY A 3 -45.80 11.46 52.88
CA GLY A 3 -44.73 12.00 52.05
C GLY A 3 -44.27 10.97 51.02
N LYS A 4 -44.39 11.28 49.73
CA LYS A 4 -43.81 10.50 48.64
C LYS A 4 -42.36 10.93 48.45
N TRP A 5 -41.42 10.03 48.67
CA TRP A 5 -40.01 10.19 48.31
C TRP A 5 -39.85 9.82 46.83
N TYR A 6 -39.45 10.78 46.01
CA TYR A 6 -39.08 10.52 44.62
C TYR A 6 -37.58 10.24 44.57
N PHE A 7 -37.21 8.99 44.30
CA PHE A 7 -35.84 8.62 43.93
C PHE A 7 -35.61 9.04 42.48
N LEU A 8 -34.80 10.08 42.27
CA LEU A 8 -34.26 10.43 40.97
C LEU A 8 -33.09 9.48 40.67
N ILE A 9 -33.33 8.50 39.79
CA ILE A 9 -32.28 7.66 39.22
C ILE A 9 -31.64 8.47 38.08
N LEU A 10 -30.47 9.05 38.34
CA LEU A 10 -29.60 9.62 37.32
C LEU A 10 -28.97 8.48 36.52
N PHE A 11 -29.52 8.18 35.34
CA PHE A 11 -28.83 7.36 34.35
C PHE A 11 -27.67 8.16 33.78
N TRP A 12 -26.46 7.92 34.29
CA TRP A 12 -25.23 8.38 33.68
C TRP A 12 -24.99 7.52 32.44
N PHE A 13 -25.47 7.99 31.28
CA PHE A 13 -25.05 7.43 30.00
C PHE A 13 -23.55 7.71 29.85
N CYS A 14 -22.74 6.73 30.25
CA CYS A 14 -21.33 6.69 29.91
C CYS A 14 -21.25 6.37 28.41
N THR A 15 -21.45 7.38 27.56
CA THR A 15 -21.04 7.30 26.17
C THR A 15 -19.52 7.14 26.20
N THR A 16 -19.05 5.91 25.99
CA THR A 16 -17.64 5.66 25.69
C THR A 16 -17.32 6.45 24.44
N CYS A 17 -16.71 7.63 24.62
CA CYS A 17 -16.14 8.38 23.51
C CYS A 17 -14.92 7.59 23.06
N PHE A 18 -15.10 6.69 22.08
CA PHE A 18 -13.96 6.02 21.46
C PHE A 18 -13.07 7.10 20.87
N SER A 19 -11.86 7.23 21.42
CA SER A 19 -10.86 8.14 20.87
C SER A 19 -10.53 7.69 19.46
N LYS A 20 -10.64 8.59 18.49
CA LYS A 20 -10.22 8.34 17.11
C LYS A 20 -8.76 7.88 17.05
N THR A 21 -8.47 6.99 16.11
CA THR A 21 -7.11 6.51 15.82
C THR A 21 -6.35 7.59 15.07
N PRO A 22 -5.25 8.14 15.65
CA PRO A 22 -4.46 9.13 14.94
C PRO A 22 -3.70 8.45 13.80
N ILE A 23 -3.75 9.04 12.61
CA ILE A 23 -3.05 8.51 11.44
C ILE A 23 -2.26 9.57 10.67
N ILE A 24 -1.19 9.13 10.00
CA ILE A 24 -0.56 9.84 8.87
C ILE A 24 -0.87 9.03 7.62
N VAL A 25 -1.27 9.70 6.55
CA VAL A 25 -1.36 9.08 5.21
C VAL A 25 -0.16 9.50 4.39
N ASP A 26 0.67 8.53 4.02
CA ASP A 26 1.82 8.70 3.16
C ASP A 26 1.52 8.12 1.77
N THR A 27 1.35 9.01 0.80
CA THR A 27 0.72 8.73 -0.50
C THR A 27 1.53 9.29 -1.64
N ASP A 28 1.59 8.59 -2.76
CA ASP A 28 2.20 9.13 -3.98
C ASP A 28 1.15 9.75 -4.93
N MET A 29 -0.09 9.86 -4.47
CA MET A 29 -1.23 10.46 -5.15
C MET A 29 -1.51 9.82 -6.52
N GLY A 30 -1.27 8.52 -6.63
CA GLY A 30 -1.78 7.66 -7.70
C GLY A 30 -3.30 7.66 -7.75
N PHE A 31 -3.84 7.07 -8.82
CA PHE A 31 -5.27 7.12 -9.10
C PHE A 31 -6.11 6.43 -8.01
N ASP A 32 -5.59 5.34 -7.44
CA ASP A 32 -6.19 4.57 -6.37
C ASP A 32 -5.95 5.17 -4.99
N ASP A 33 -4.88 5.95 -4.80
CA ASP A 33 -4.70 6.79 -3.61
C ASP A 33 -5.79 7.85 -3.49
N TRP A 34 -6.34 8.39 -4.60
CA TRP A 34 -7.36 9.44 -4.53
C TRP A 34 -8.58 8.97 -3.75
N VAL A 35 -8.98 7.73 -4.04
CA VAL A 35 -10.13 7.07 -3.42
C VAL A 35 -9.78 6.63 -2.00
N ALA A 36 -8.57 6.11 -1.78
CA ALA A 36 -8.08 5.75 -0.45
C ALA A 36 -8.04 6.96 0.49
N LEU A 37 -7.58 8.11 0.00
CA LEU A 37 -7.52 9.36 0.76
C LEU A 37 -8.93 9.84 1.15
N LEU A 38 -9.87 9.83 0.21
CA LEU A 38 -11.26 10.17 0.52
C LEU A 38 -11.88 9.21 1.54
N TYR A 39 -11.57 7.92 1.45
CA TYR A 39 -12.00 6.91 2.41
C TYR A 39 -11.52 7.23 3.83
N VAL A 40 -10.22 7.52 4.02
CA VAL A 40 -9.72 7.84 5.37
C VAL A 40 -10.27 9.15 5.90
N LEU A 41 -10.47 10.16 5.04
CA LEU A 41 -10.95 11.47 5.48
C LEU A 41 -12.41 11.40 5.91
N LYS A 42 -13.22 10.58 5.24
CA LYS A 42 -14.63 10.35 5.59
C LYS A 42 -14.80 9.39 6.78
N ASN A 43 -13.80 8.58 7.10
CA ASN A 43 -13.89 7.64 8.22
C ASN A 43 -13.80 8.36 9.58
N GLU A 44 -14.93 8.51 10.26
CA GLU A 44 -15.01 9.23 11.54
C GLU A 44 -14.19 8.58 12.67
N LYS A 45 -13.80 7.31 12.55
CA LYS A 45 -12.95 6.62 13.53
C LYS A 45 -11.47 7.01 13.40
N LEU A 46 -11.09 7.66 12.30
CA LEU A 46 -9.72 8.08 12.02
C LEU A 46 -9.56 9.58 12.26
N ASP A 47 -8.38 9.96 12.76
CA ASP A 47 -7.97 11.32 13.03
C ASP A 47 -6.70 11.59 12.22
N VAL A 48 -6.90 12.02 10.97
CA VAL A 48 -5.82 12.27 10.01
C VAL A 48 -5.03 13.49 10.46
N LYS A 49 -3.80 13.26 10.93
CA LYS A 49 -2.91 14.32 11.43
C LYS A 49 -2.12 15.00 10.33
N ALA A 50 -1.79 14.26 9.29
CA ALA A 50 -1.04 14.76 8.15
C ALA A 50 -1.25 13.89 6.92
N ILE A 51 -1.06 14.53 5.76
CA ILE A 51 -0.88 13.85 4.47
C ILE A 51 0.55 14.15 4.02
N THR A 52 1.35 13.12 3.78
CA THR A 52 2.68 13.26 3.20
C THR A 52 2.68 12.79 1.76
N ILE A 53 3.25 13.60 0.87
CA ILE A 53 3.31 13.32 -0.56
C ILE A 53 4.65 12.69 -0.88
N ASP A 54 4.66 11.46 -1.35
CA ASP A 54 5.83 10.85 -1.94
C ASP A 54 6.03 11.39 -3.37
N CYS A 55 6.93 12.36 -3.48
CA CYS A 55 7.23 13.04 -4.74
C CYS A 55 7.99 12.16 -5.75
N SER A 56 8.32 10.92 -5.39
CA SER A 56 9.05 9.95 -6.23
C SER A 56 8.15 8.85 -6.79
N GLY A 57 6.91 8.73 -6.31
CA GLY A 57 5.95 7.76 -6.82
C GLY A 57 5.14 8.28 -8.01
N LEU A 58 3.86 7.91 -8.08
CA LEU A 58 2.96 8.15 -9.20
C LEU A 58 2.61 9.60 -9.49
N THR A 59 2.93 10.59 -8.66
CA THR A 59 2.67 12.00 -8.97
C THR A 59 3.93 12.87 -8.87
N TYR A 60 3.97 13.96 -9.64
CA TYR A 60 4.99 14.99 -9.50
C TYR A 60 4.63 15.99 -8.41
N CYS A 61 5.61 16.40 -7.61
CA CYS A 61 5.47 17.56 -6.74
C CYS A 61 5.76 18.87 -7.50
N PRO A 62 5.06 19.97 -7.20
CA PRO A 62 4.09 20.15 -6.10
C PRO A 62 2.64 19.69 -6.43
N GLN A 63 2.38 19.18 -7.64
CA GLN A 63 1.03 18.86 -8.09
C GLN A 63 0.33 17.83 -7.19
N GLY A 64 1.05 16.83 -6.66
CA GLY A 64 0.48 15.86 -5.71
C GLY A 64 -0.04 16.50 -4.43
N GLY A 65 0.67 17.51 -3.89
CA GLY A 65 0.19 18.27 -2.73
C GLY A 65 -1.02 19.14 -3.05
N ILE A 66 -1.04 19.76 -4.23
CA ILE A 66 -2.22 20.52 -4.72
C ILE A 66 -3.43 19.60 -4.84
N ASN A 67 -3.23 18.39 -5.39
CA ASN A 67 -4.26 17.39 -5.58
C ASN A 67 -4.81 16.88 -4.24
N ALA A 68 -3.93 16.53 -3.29
CA ALA A 68 -4.31 16.18 -1.93
C ALA A 68 -5.14 17.28 -1.25
N ALA A 69 -4.72 18.55 -1.37
CA ALA A 69 -5.43 19.68 -0.79
C ALA A 69 -6.83 19.86 -1.39
N LYS A 70 -6.99 19.63 -2.70
CA LYS A 70 -8.29 19.65 -3.37
C LYS A 70 -9.19 18.52 -2.91
N LEU A 71 -8.67 17.29 -2.80
CA LEU A 71 -9.42 16.13 -2.29
C LEU A 71 -9.87 16.34 -0.84
N ALA A 72 -8.99 16.86 0.03
CA ALA A 72 -9.37 17.21 1.39
C ALA A 72 -10.46 18.29 1.44
N SER A 73 -10.35 19.31 0.59
CA SER A 73 -11.36 20.37 0.48
C SER A 73 -12.71 19.85 -0.02
N LEU A 74 -12.72 18.80 -0.86
CA LEU A 74 -13.93 18.17 -1.37
C LEU A 74 -14.83 17.65 -0.23
N VAL A 75 -14.22 17.16 0.85
CA VAL A 75 -14.90 16.66 2.05
C VAL A 75 -14.86 17.66 3.20
N ASN A 76 -14.64 18.94 2.89
CA ASN A 76 -14.59 20.06 3.85
C ASN A 76 -13.55 19.91 4.97
N GLN A 77 -12.44 19.22 4.69
CA GLN A 77 -11.32 19.07 5.63
C GLN A 77 -10.10 19.87 5.19
N LYS A 78 -9.32 20.30 6.18
CA LYS A 78 -8.03 20.98 5.98
C LYS A 78 -6.98 20.28 6.82
N ILE A 79 -6.27 19.36 6.19
CA ILE A 79 -5.23 18.53 6.82
C ILE A 79 -3.87 19.10 6.45
N PRO A 80 -2.90 19.20 7.37
CA PRO A 80 -1.54 19.59 7.03
C PRO A 80 -0.95 18.65 5.97
N ILE A 81 -0.47 19.22 4.86
CA ILE A 81 0.15 18.48 3.75
C ILE A 81 1.63 18.80 3.70
N TYR A 82 2.48 17.79 3.60
CA TYR A 82 3.93 17.94 3.54
C TYR A 82 4.49 17.23 2.32
N LEU A 83 5.44 17.86 1.64
CA LEU A 83 6.04 17.28 0.44
C LEU A 83 7.32 16.52 0.79
N GLY A 84 7.45 15.32 0.23
CA GLY A 84 8.67 14.53 0.23
C GLY A 84 9.74 15.07 -0.70
N ARG A 85 10.83 14.32 -0.84
CA ARG A 85 11.83 14.61 -1.87
C ARG A 85 11.50 13.86 -3.16
N GLU A 86 11.92 14.42 -4.28
CA GLU A 86 11.97 13.69 -5.54
C GLU A 86 13.31 12.95 -5.64
N ASP A 87 13.26 11.63 -5.73
CA ASP A 87 14.43 10.80 -5.94
C ASP A 87 14.79 10.73 -7.43
N LYS A 88 15.90 11.39 -7.78
CA LYS A 88 16.44 11.42 -9.15
C LYS A 88 17.59 10.44 -9.34
N THR A 89 17.94 9.67 -8.31
CA THR A 89 19.16 8.84 -8.32
C THR A 89 19.02 7.60 -9.18
N ASN A 90 17.80 7.11 -9.42
CA ASN A 90 17.59 5.88 -10.18
C ASN A 90 16.36 5.94 -11.11
N ALA A 91 16.49 6.67 -12.22
CA ALA A 91 15.44 6.79 -13.24
C ALA A 91 15.02 5.45 -13.87
N ARG A 92 15.84 4.39 -13.74
CA ARG A 92 15.53 3.05 -14.27
C ARG A 92 14.33 2.41 -13.56
N TYR A 93 14.17 2.69 -12.28
CA TYR A 93 13.12 2.10 -11.44
C TYR A 93 11.96 3.06 -11.15
N ALA A 94 12.07 4.30 -11.62
CA ALA A 94 11.00 5.28 -11.50
C ALA A 94 9.74 4.83 -12.25
N PHE A 95 8.59 5.27 -11.74
CA PHE A 95 7.32 5.11 -12.45
C PHE A 95 7.39 5.73 -13.84
N PRO A 96 6.75 5.10 -14.86
CA PRO A 96 6.71 5.64 -16.21
C PRO A 96 6.15 7.06 -16.24
N ALA A 97 6.83 7.96 -16.97
CA ALA A 97 6.52 9.39 -16.98
C ALA A 97 5.06 9.69 -17.37
N GLN A 98 4.49 8.94 -18.31
CA GLN A 98 3.11 9.14 -18.76
C GLN A 98 2.09 8.78 -17.68
N LEU A 99 2.37 7.78 -16.83
CA LEU A 99 1.54 7.48 -15.66
C LEU A 99 1.66 8.60 -14.64
N ARG A 100 2.89 9.10 -14.43
CA ARG A 100 3.09 10.22 -13.52
C ARG A 100 2.37 11.47 -13.96
N GLU A 101 2.37 11.77 -15.26
CA GLU A 101 1.61 12.85 -15.84
C GLU A 101 0.10 12.66 -15.72
N PHE A 102 -0.39 11.44 -15.98
CA PHE A 102 -1.80 11.10 -15.84
C PHE A 102 -2.28 11.35 -14.41
N SER A 103 -1.56 10.81 -13.42
CA SER A 103 -1.92 10.96 -12.02
C SER A 103 -1.81 12.40 -11.54
N SER A 104 -0.79 13.14 -12.01
CA SER A 104 -0.63 14.57 -11.69
C SER A 104 -1.78 15.41 -12.22
N LYS A 105 -2.25 15.15 -13.45
CA LYS A 105 -3.30 15.95 -14.10
C LYS A 105 -4.67 15.78 -13.44
N MET A 106 -4.97 14.60 -12.89
CA MET A 106 -6.28 14.26 -12.31
C MET A 106 -7.45 14.79 -13.15
N SER A 107 -7.53 14.40 -14.42
CA SER A 107 -8.52 14.93 -15.38
C SER A 107 -9.97 14.44 -15.10
N VAL A 108 -10.28 14.10 -13.85
CA VAL A 108 -11.62 13.72 -13.39
C VAL A 108 -12.54 14.94 -13.54
N PRO A 109 -13.74 14.80 -14.14
CA PRO A 109 -14.67 15.90 -14.33
C PRO A 109 -14.97 16.65 -13.02
N GLY A 110 -14.88 17.99 -13.07
CA GLY A 110 -15.16 18.88 -11.94
C GLY A 110 -13.99 19.09 -10.98
N PHE A 111 -12.99 18.20 -10.97
CA PHE A 111 -11.85 18.28 -10.04
C PHE A 111 -11.00 19.56 -10.20
N GLN A 112 -10.80 20.01 -11.44
CA GLN A 112 -9.94 21.16 -11.72
C GLN A 112 -10.48 22.45 -11.09
N SER A 113 -11.80 22.54 -10.93
CA SER A 113 -12.50 23.68 -10.33
C SER A 113 -12.35 23.77 -8.81
N LEU A 114 -11.92 22.69 -8.15
CA LEU A 114 -11.70 22.68 -6.71
C LEU A 114 -10.52 23.59 -6.34
N LYS A 115 -10.68 24.31 -5.23
CA LYS A 115 -9.65 25.20 -4.69
C LYS A 115 -8.74 24.39 -3.75
N ALA A 116 -7.44 24.42 -4.02
CA ALA A 116 -6.45 23.92 -3.08
C ALA A 116 -6.21 24.95 -1.96
N TYR A 117 -5.89 24.48 -0.76
CA TYR A 117 -5.27 25.29 0.28
C TYR A 117 -3.74 25.10 0.27
N PRO A 118 -2.95 26.04 0.84
CA PRO A 118 -1.50 25.92 0.89
C PRO A 118 -1.05 24.68 1.67
N PHE A 119 -0.02 24.00 1.16
CA PHE A 119 0.71 22.96 1.90
C PHE A 119 1.81 23.58 2.77
N GLU A 120 2.28 22.80 3.73
CA GLU A 120 3.32 23.20 4.68
C GLU A 120 4.70 23.22 4.03
N THR A 121 5.59 24.10 4.50
CA THR A 121 6.96 24.22 3.97
C THR A 121 7.92 23.19 4.58
N LYS A 122 7.53 22.54 5.67
CA LYS A 122 8.30 21.48 6.32
C LYS A 122 8.33 20.25 5.40
N SER A 123 9.46 19.53 5.36
CA SER A 123 9.52 18.28 4.59
C SER A 123 8.64 17.19 5.21
N ALA A 124 8.14 16.28 4.38
CA ALA A 124 7.39 15.10 4.83
C ALA A 124 8.17 14.30 5.89
N ALA A 125 9.46 14.06 5.64
CA ALA A 125 10.31 13.33 6.57
C ALA A 125 10.37 13.97 7.96
N LYS A 126 10.58 15.29 8.03
CA LYS A 126 10.60 15.99 9.31
C LYS A 126 9.21 16.01 9.96
N ALA A 127 8.14 16.18 9.18
CA ALA A 127 6.78 16.17 9.70
C ALA A 127 6.39 14.82 10.33
N ILE A 128 6.74 13.71 9.68
CA ILE A 128 6.53 12.35 10.22
C ILE A 128 7.30 12.17 11.54
N VAL A 129 8.55 12.64 11.61
CA VAL A 129 9.34 12.58 12.85
C VAL A 129 8.71 13.41 13.96
N ASP A 130 8.38 14.68 13.69
CA ASP A 130 7.78 15.58 14.69
C ASP A 130 6.46 15.00 15.23
N LEU A 131 5.57 14.52 14.35
CA LEU A 131 4.28 13.95 14.75
C LEU A 131 4.42 12.67 15.56
N ALA A 132 5.37 11.80 15.21
CA ALA A 132 5.66 10.60 16.00
C ALA A 132 6.23 10.98 17.37
N GLN A 133 7.15 11.93 17.46
CA GLN A 133 7.67 12.39 18.75
C GLN A 133 6.57 13.00 19.64
N ASP A 134 5.72 13.84 19.08
CA ASP A 134 4.56 14.40 19.79
C ASP A 134 3.62 13.29 20.29
N ALA A 135 3.36 12.29 19.46
CA ALA A 135 2.56 11.11 19.81
C ALA A 135 3.19 10.27 20.94
N ALA A 136 4.52 10.13 20.96
CA ALA A 136 5.25 9.45 22.03
C ALA A 136 5.13 10.20 23.36
N LEU A 137 5.25 11.54 23.34
CA LEU A 137 5.18 12.38 24.54
C LEU A 137 3.84 12.28 25.27
N ILE A 138 2.75 12.10 24.52
CA ILE A 138 1.39 11.96 25.09
C ILE A 138 0.95 10.50 25.24
N ASN A 139 1.83 9.53 25.01
CA ASN A 139 1.55 8.10 25.06
C ASN A 139 0.35 7.67 24.18
N LYS A 140 0.20 8.33 23.04
CA LYS A 140 -0.85 8.07 22.04
C LYS A 140 -0.19 7.86 20.67
N PRO A 141 0.49 6.72 20.46
CA PRO A 141 1.29 6.49 19.27
C PRO A 141 0.45 6.54 17.99
N ILE A 142 1.06 7.00 16.90
CA ILE A 142 0.41 7.26 15.61
C ILE A 142 0.57 6.07 14.65
N THR A 143 -0.47 5.78 13.87
CA THR A 143 -0.39 4.79 12.79
C THR A 143 -0.04 5.49 11.48
N ILE A 144 0.80 4.88 10.64
CA ILE A 144 1.11 5.40 9.31
C ILE A 144 0.50 4.46 8.27
N MET A 145 -0.34 4.99 7.40
CA MET A 145 -0.80 4.30 6.19
C MET A 145 0.10 4.73 5.03
N SER A 146 1.02 3.87 4.60
CA SER A 146 1.98 4.14 3.52
C SER A 146 1.57 3.42 2.24
N ILE A 147 0.92 4.18 1.37
CA ILE A 147 0.33 3.76 0.08
C ILE A 147 1.17 4.21 -1.12
N GLY A 148 2.14 5.11 -0.95
CA GLY A 148 3.17 5.37 -1.98
C GLY A 148 4.38 4.44 -1.91
N THR A 149 5.55 4.88 -2.36
CA THR A 149 6.80 4.14 -2.12
C THR A 149 7.25 4.24 -0.66
N ALA A 150 8.45 3.77 -0.32
CA ALA A 150 9.00 3.83 1.04
C ALA A 150 9.91 5.05 1.30
N ILE A 151 10.06 5.98 0.35
CA ILE A 151 11.07 7.05 0.42
C ILE A 151 10.85 8.00 1.59
N ASN A 152 9.62 8.47 1.81
CA ASN A 152 9.32 9.38 2.94
C ASN A 152 9.60 8.72 4.29
N LEU A 153 9.26 7.43 4.43
CA LEU A 153 9.56 6.65 5.64
C LEU A 153 11.06 6.47 5.85
N ALA A 154 11.81 6.09 4.81
CA ALA A 154 13.27 5.92 4.88
C ALA A 154 13.96 7.25 5.23
N ASP A 155 13.55 8.35 4.60
CA ASP A 155 14.05 9.68 4.92
C ASP A 155 13.72 10.10 6.35
N SER A 156 12.54 9.75 6.86
CA SER A 156 12.15 9.99 8.26
C SER A 156 13.05 9.23 9.24
N ILE A 157 13.34 7.96 8.95
CA ILE A 157 14.25 7.13 9.74
C ILE A 157 15.66 7.71 9.72
N SER A 158 16.15 8.08 8.53
CA SER A 158 17.47 8.70 8.36
C SER A 158 17.58 10.02 9.12
N TYR A 159 16.55 10.87 9.03
CA TYR A 159 16.45 12.11 9.78
C TYR A 159 16.49 11.86 11.29
N ALA A 160 15.62 10.97 11.80
CA ALA A 160 15.55 10.67 13.22
C ALA A 160 16.86 10.08 13.75
N LYS A 161 17.54 9.19 13.00
CA LYS A 161 18.85 8.65 13.37
C LYS A 161 19.91 9.75 13.41
N LYS A 162 19.99 10.58 12.36
CA LYS A 162 20.95 11.70 12.26
C LYS A 162 20.79 12.71 13.41
N HIS A 163 19.57 12.91 13.89
CA HIS A 163 19.24 13.85 14.94
C HIS A 163 19.15 13.22 16.34
N HIS A 164 19.53 11.94 16.51
CA HIS A 164 19.45 11.21 17.79
C HIS A 164 18.03 11.13 18.38
N GLN A 165 17.03 11.08 17.51
CA GLN A 165 15.60 11.05 17.84
C GLN A 165 14.95 9.68 17.59
N PHE A 166 15.71 8.70 17.09
CA PHE A 166 15.16 7.44 16.59
C PHE A 166 14.34 6.66 17.62
N ASP A 167 14.76 6.61 18.89
CA ASP A 167 14.01 5.87 19.93
C ASP A 167 12.64 6.52 20.20
N SER A 168 12.60 7.84 20.38
CA SER A 168 11.35 8.59 20.55
C SER A 168 10.46 8.52 19.31
N PHE A 169 11.05 8.57 18.12
CA PHE A 169 10.37 8.41 16.84
C PHE A 169 9.71 7.03 16.73
N LYS A 170 10.47 5.98 17.04
CA LYS A 170 9.98 4.59 17.03
C LYS A 170 8.89 4.35 18.07
N GLN A 171 9.05 4.86 19.29
CA GLN A 171 8.03 4.78 20.34
C GLN A 171 6.74 5.49 19.94
N GLY A 172 6.87 6.58 19.17
CA GLY A 172 5.77 7.37 18.66
C GLY A 172 4.94 6.69 17.58
N ILE A 173 5.47 5.66 16.92
CA ILE A 173 4.78 4.96 15.83
C ILE A 173 4.18 3.67 16.38
N GLN A 174 2.85 3.57 16.30
CA GLN A 174 2.12 2.37 16.68
C GLN A 174 2.37 1.24 15.67
N ARG A 175 2.28 1.57 14.38
CA ARG A 175 2.40 0.65 13.25
C ARG A 175 2.47 1.39 11.94
N VAL A 176 3.19 0.81 10.99
CA VAL A 176 3.15 1.19 9.58
C VAL A 176 2.35 0.12 8.82
N TYR A 177 1.24 0.50 8.21
CA TYR A 177 0.60 -0.32 7.18
C TYR A 177 1.22 0.04 5.84
N LYS A 178 1.94 -0.90 5.21
CA LYS A 178 2.57 -0.72 3.90
C LYS A 178 1.73 -1.41 2.84
N ALA A 179 1.11 -0.65 1.94
CA ALA A 179 0.50 -1.23 0.74
C ALA A 179 1.60 -1.62 -0.26
N GLY A 180 1.43 -2.78 -0.89
CA GLY A 180 2.34 -3.26 -1.92
C GLY A 180 3.11 -4.52 -1.52
N GLY A 181 4.03 -4.91 -2.41
CA GLY A 181 4.67 -6.22 -2.38
C GLY A 181 3.76 -7.34 -2.90
N ALA A 182 4.36 -8.26 -3.66
CA ALA A 182 3.70 -9.49 -4.11
C ALA A 182 4.32 -10.67 -3.40
N PHE A 183 3.48 -11.44 -2.71
CA PHE A 183 3.93 -12.44 -1.78
C PHE A 183 3.50 -13.84 -2.23
N GLY A 184 4.36 -14.81 -1.99
CA GLY A 184 4.05 -16.22 -2.18
C GLY A 184 4.64 -17.04 -1.06
N GLU A 185 4.13 -18.26 -0.92
CA GLU A 185 4.49 -19.13 0.19
C GLU A 185 5.64 -20.04 -0.22
N THR A 186 6.44 -20.45 0.76
CA THR A 186 7.44 -21.49 0.58
C THR A 186 6.88 -22.83 1.05
N ILE A 187 6.94 -23.86 0.20
CA ILE A 187 6.79 -25.27 0.57
C ILE A 187 8.17 -25.90 0.75
N ILE A 188 8.25 -26.87 1.66
CA ILE A 188 9.42 -27.73 1.80
C ILE A 188 9.06 -29.04 1.12
N ASP A 189 9.82 -29.44 0.10
CA ASP A 189 9.61 -30.73 -0.54
C ASP A 189 10.04 -31.90 0.37
N LYS A 190 9.71 -33.12 -0.04
CA LYS A 190 10.05 -34.36 0.68
C LYS A 190 11.55 -34.55 0.92
N ASP A 191 12.39 -33.83 0.18
CA ASP A 191 13.85 -33.89 0.22
C ASP A 191 14.45 -32.68 0.98
N ASN A 192 13.62 -31.92 1.72
CA ASN A 192 13.96 -30.73 2.49
C ASN A 192 14.43 -29.51 1.68
N HIS A 193 14.12 -29.43 0.38
CA HIS A 193 14.35 -28.21 -0.38
C HIS A 193 13.19 -27.24 -0.19
N GLN A 194 13.51 -25.98 0.14
CA GLN A 194 12.52 -24.91 0.08
C GLN A 194 12.26 -24.51 -1.37
N GLN A 195 11.00 -24.53 -1.77
CA GLN A 195 10.52 -24.09 -3.08
C GLN A 195 9.33 -23.16 -2.88
N LEU A 196 9.05 -22.28 -3.85
CA LEU A 196 7.80 -21.52 -3.83
C LEU A 196 6.63 -22.45 -4.14
N SER A 197 5.61 -22.42 -3.28
CA SER A 197 4.37 -23.19 -3.43
C SER A 197 3.55 -22.69 -4.60
N ASN A 198 3.66 -21.38 -4.89
CA ASN A 198 2.96 -20.70 -5.95
C ASN A 198 3.96 -20.06 -6.93
N PHE A 199 4.20 -20.72 -8.06
CA PHE A 199 4.98 -20.14 -9.18
C PHE A 199 4.30 -18.89 -9.82
N ASN A 200 3.08 -18.55 -9.41
CA ASN A 200 2.30 -17.40 -9.86
C ASN A 200 2.28 -16.26 -8.81
N ILE A 201 3.41 -15.92 -8.19
CA ILE A 201 3.51 -14.61 -7.51
C ILE A 201 3.45 -13.56 -8.61
N GLN A 202 2.29 -12.94 -8.77
CA GLN A 202 2.06 -11.92 -9.79
C GLN A 202 2.14 -10.54 -9.12
N GLY A 203 3.17 -9.80 -9.47
CA GLY A 203 3.24 -8.36 -9.23
C GLY A 203 2.55 -7.57 -10.34
N ASN A 204 2.70 -6.25 -10.35
CA ASN A 204 1.97 -5.34 -11.24
C ASN A 204 2.87 -4.44 -12.10
N LEU A 205 4.16 -4.75 -12.26
CA LEU A 205 5.02 -3.94 -13.14
C LEU A 205 4.54 -3.94 -14.59
N ILE A 206 4.03 -5.06 -15.08
CA ILE A 206 3.59 -5.19 -16.48
C ILE A 206 2.27 -4.45 -16.66
N ILE A 207 2.28 -3.50 -17.59
CA ILE A 207 1.10 -2.74 -18.00
C ILE A 207 0.90 -3.02 -19.49
N PRO A 208 -0.03 -3.92 -19.88
CA PRO A 208 -0.23 -4.29 -21.27
C PRO A 208 -0.36 -3.09 -22.22
N GLY A 209 0.41 -3.13 -23.31
CA GLY A 209 0.45 -2.08 -24.31
C GLY A 209 1.21 -0.81 -23.92
N PHE A 210 1.78 -0.75 -22.71
CA PHE A 210 2.43 0.46 -22.20
C PHE A 210 3.81 0.20 -21.57
N PHE A 211 3.92 -0.74 -20.63
CA PHE A 211 5.18 -1.11 -19.99
C PHE A 211 5.31 -2.63 -19.94
N ALA A 212 6.36 -3.16 -20.55
CA ALA A 212 6.66 -4.59 -20.56
C ALA A 212 7.97 -4.85 -19.84
N THR A 213 7.99 -5.88 -19.00
CA THR A 213 9.17 -6.35 -18.29
C THR A 213 9.09 -7.85 -18.11
N ASN A 214 10.25 -8.50 -17.99
CA ASN A 214 10.32 -9.91 -17.60
C ASN A 214 10.14 -10.10 -16.08
N ASN A 215 10.17 -9.02 -15.31
CA ASN A 215 9.92 -9.09 -13.89
C ASN A 215 8.41 -9.16 -13.62
N THR A 216 7.92 -10.38 -13.44
CA THR A 216 6.51 -10.67 -13.14
C THR A 216 6.18 -10.65 -11.65
N MET A 217 7.18 -10.46 -10.77
CA MET A 217 7.03 -10.64 -9.32
C MET A 217 7.09 -9.33 -8.53
N ALA A 218 7.64 -8.27 -9.12
CA ALA A 218 7.72 -6.97 -8.47
C ALA A 218 6.36 -6.26 -8.43
N GLU A 219 6.13 -5.57 -7.32
CA GLU A 219 5.09 -4.57 -7.18
C GLU A 219 5.73 -3.17 -7.23
N TRP A 220 5.06 -2.21 -7.87
CA TRP A 220 5.58 -0.87 -8.17
C TRP A 220 6.09 -0.08 -6.95
N ASN A 221 5.32 -0.02 -5.86
CA ASN A 221 5.68 0.73 -4.65
C ASN A 221 6.98 0.21 -4.03
N ILE A 222 7.27 -1.09 -4.19
CA ILE A 222 8.52 -1.70 -3.72
C ILE A 222 9.63 -1.59 -4.75
N TYR A 223 9.32 -1.82 -6.03
CA TYR A 223 10.28 -1.76 -7.13
C TYR A 223 10.94 -0.39 -7.25
N ALA A 224 10.15 0.68 -7.21
CA ALA A 224 10.61 2.04 -7.40
C ALA A 224 11.55 2.53 -6.28
N ALA A 225 11.46 1.93 -5.09
CA ALA A 225 12.17 2.38 -3.90
C ALA A 225 12.73 1.23 -3.05
N VAL A 226 13.24 0.16 -3.67
CA VAL A 226 13.68 -1.04 -2.93
C VAL A 226 14.71 -0.74 -1.84
N GLY A 227 15.67 0.16 -2.10
CA GLY A 227 16.67 0.58 -1.11
C GLY A 227 16.04 1.29 0.10
N ALA A 228 15.08 2.19 -0.14
CA ALA A 228 14.33 2.84 0.93
C ALA A 228 13.52 1.82 1.74
N MET A 229 12.90 0.84 1.07
CA MET A 229 12.16 -0.22 1.77
C MET A 229 13.07 -1.12 2.61
N GLN A 230 14.31 -1.38 2.16
CA GLN A 230 15.32 -2.07 2.97
C GLN A 230 15.64 -1.30 4.25
N ASP A 231 15.83 0.02 4.16
CA ASP A 231 16.06 0.88 5.33
C ASP A 231 14.88 0.85 6.31
N VAL A 232 13.65 0.86 5.78
CA VAL A 232 12.41 0.77 6.58
C VAL A 232 12.32 -0.57 7.30
N LEU A 233 12.55 -1.69 6.61
CA LEU A 233 12.53 -3.02 7.25
C LEU A 233 13.59 -3.14 8.36
N GLN A 234 14.80 -2.60 8.14
CA GLN A 234 15.89 -2.67 9.11
C GLN A 234 15.75 -1.69 10.28
N SER A 235 14.75 -0.81 10.26
CA SER A 235 14.48 0.13 11.35
C SER A 235 13.91 -0.56 12.60
N GLY A 236 13.28 -1.73 12.42
CA GLY A 236 12.53 -2.41 13.47
C GLY A 236 11.25 -1.70 13.89
N LEU A 237 10.71 -0.78 13.07
CA LEU A 237 9.32 -0.34 13.18
C LEU A 237 8.38 -1.53 13.04
N ALA A 238 7.24 -1.51 13.73
CA ALA A 238 6.19 -2.50 13.55
C ALA A 238 5.51 -2.29 12.19
N ILE A 239 5.63 -3.25 11.27
CA ILE A 239 5.11 -3.16 9.92
C ILE A 239 4.06 -4.26 9.70
N THR A 240 2.95 -3.87 9.08
CA THR A 240 1.98 -4.81 8.50
C THR A 240 1.90 -4.52 7.01
N TRP A 241 2.20 -5.49 6.18
CA TRP A 241 2.01 -5.37 4.74
C TRP A 241 0.57 -5.65 4.38
N VAL A 242 0.03 -4.88 3.45
CA VAL A 242 -1.19 -5.26 2.73
C VAL A 242 -0.77 -5.52 1.31
N SER A 243 -0.68 -6.80 0.97
CA SER A 243 -0.05 -7.23 -0.27
C SER A 243 -0.91 -6.95 -1.47
N ILE A 244 -0.27 -6.96 -2.65
CA ILE A 244 -1.01 -6.95 -3.90
C ILE A 244 -1.89 -8.19 -4.06
N ASN A 245 -1.51 -9.35 -3.47
CA ASN A 245 -2.38 -10.53 -3.45
C ASN A 245 -3.75 -10.21 -2.82
N ALA A 246 -3.76 -9.44 -1.74
CA ALA A 246 -4.97 -9.03 -1.04
C ALA A 246 -5.72 -7.99 -1.87
N SER A 247 -5.03 -6.94 -2.31
CA SER A 247 -5.67 -5.81 -2.97
C SER A 247 -6.15 -6.13 -4.39
N ASP A 248 -5.54 -7.10 -5.09
CA ASP A 248 -6.01 -7.63 -6.38
C ASP A 248 -7.39 -8.28 -6.30
N MET A 249 -7.87 -8.64 -5.10
CA MET A 249 -9.22 -9.18 -4.93
C MET A 249 -10.30 -8.10 -5.05
N ALA A 250 -9.96 -6.84 -4.77
CA ALA A 250 -10.86 -5.68 -4.83
C ALA A 250 -10.83 -5.01 -6.22
N ARG A 251 -10.98 -5.82 -7.28
CA ARG A 251 -10.93 -5.30 -8.66
C ARG A 251 -12.06 -4.36 -8.97
N ILE A 252 -11.76 -3.34 -9.78
CA ILE A 252 -12.77 -2.50 -10.39
C ILE A 252 -13.50 -3.34 -11.45
N THR A 253 -14.79 -3.57 -11.23
CA THR A 253 -15.65 -4.35 -12.14
C THR A 253 -16.84 -3.51 -12.59
N PRO A 254 -17.48 -3.82 -13.74
CA PRO A 254 -18.73 -3.18 -14.13
C PRO A 254 -19.78 -3.25 -13.02
N GLN A 255 -19.92 -4.41 -12.37
CA GLN A 255 -20.85 -4.61 -11.25
C GLN A 255 -20.48 -3.75 -10.04
N GLY A 256 -19.19 -3.60 -9.74
CA GLY A 256 -18.71 -2.69 -8.70
C GLY A 256 -19.02 -1.22 -9.00
N LEU A 257 -18.91 -0.79 -10.27
CA LEU A 257 -19.30 0.56 -10.69
C LEU A 257 -20.81 0.79 -10.62
N ASP A 258 -21.61 -0.18 -11.06
CA ASP A 258 -23.08 -0.11 -10.96
C ASP A 258 -23.51 -0.02 -9.50
N PHE A 259 -22.86 -0.79 -8.62
CA PHE A 259 -23.03 -0.68 -7.18
C PHE A 259 -22.70 0.74 -6.71
N LEU A 260 -21.51 1.28 -7.02
CA LEU A 260 -21.15 2.65 -6.62
C LEU A 260 -22.12 3.71 -7.13
N GLU A 261 -22.61 3.58 -8.36
CA GLU A 261 -23.57 4.51 -8.95
C GLU A 261 -24.92 4.52 -8.21
N ALA A 262 -25.31 3.41 -7.60
CA ALA A 262 -26.52 3.35 -6.77
C ALA A 262 -26.39 4.14 -5.46
N TYR A 263 -25.18 4.23 -4.87
CA TYR A 263 -24.93 4.89 -3.58
C TYR A 263 -24.39 6.33 -3.73
N ALA A 264 -23.60 6.62 -4.77
CA ALA A 264 -22.87 7.87 -4.93
C ALA A 264 -23.73 9.14 -5.06
N LYS A 265 -25.03 9.01 -5.33
CA LYS A 265 -25.92 10.17 -5.60
C LYS A 265 -26.09 11.14 -4.42
N LYS A 266 -25.62 10.78 -3.22
CA LYS A 266 -25.78 11.58 -2.00
C LYS A 266 -24.47 12.02 -1.35
N ASP A 267 -23.34 11.43 -1.72
CA ASP A 267 -22.04 11.73 -1.13
C ASP A 267 -21.04 12.19 -2.19
N VAL A 268 -20.40 13.33 -1.92
CA VAL A 268 -19.49 13.99 -2.85
C VAL A 268 -18.19 13.21 -3.07
N ALA A 269 -17.72 12.49 -2.04
CA ALA A 269 -16.54 11.64 -2.14
C ALA A 269 -16.84 10.40 -2.97
N LEU A 270 -17.97 9.74 -2.74
CA LEU A 270 -18.41 8.60 -3.56
C LEU A 270 -18.66 9.00 -5.02
N LEU A 271 -19.25 10.18 -5.26
CA LEU A 271 -19.43 10.70 -6.62
C LEU A 271 -18.09 10.96 -7.32
N PHE A 272 -17.11 11.52 -6.59
CA PHE A 272 -15.77 11.68 -7.12
C PHE A 272 -15.12 10.33 -7.43
N SER A 273 -15.18 9.36 -6.51
CA SER A 273 -14.63 8.02 -6.68
C SER A 273 -15.23 7.30 -7.89
N LEU A 274 -16.56 7.41 -8.08
CA LEU A 274 -17.26 6.89 -9.26
C LEU A 274 -16.75 7.54 -10.55
N ASN A 275 -16.61 8.87 -10.57
CA ASN A 275 -16.13 9.61 -11.74
C ASN A 275 -14.67 9.31 -12.05
N ALA A 276 -13.83 9.12 -11.02
CA ALA A 276 -12.44 8.71 -11.17
C ALA A 276 -12.34 7.30 -11.80
N ALA A 277 -13.13 6.34 -11.30
CA ALA A 277 -13.18 5.00 -11.86
C ALA A 277 -13.69 4.99 -13.32
N LYS A 278 -14.76 5.75 -13.62
CA LYS A 278 -15.27 5.90 -15.00
C LYS A 278 -14.23 6.55 -15.93
N TYR A 279 -13.56 7.60 -15.48
CA TYR A 279 -12.49 8.24 -16.23
C TYR A 279 -11.36 7.26 -16.55
N LEU A 280 -11.00 6.42 -15.59
CA LEU A 280 -9.93 5.44 -15.73
C LEU A 280 -10.25 4.33 -16.73
N VAL A 281 -11.46 3.77 -16.65
CA VAL A 281 -11.96 2.81 -17.66
C VAL A 281 -11.93 3.44 -19.05
N SER A 282 -12.36 4.70 -19.18
CA SER A 282 -12.30 5.42 -20.46
C SER A 282 -10.86 5.65 -20.93
N TYR A 283 -9.94 6.00 -20.03
CA TYR A 283 -8.54 6.27 -20.36
C TYR A 283 -7.82 5.01 -20.86
N GLN A 284 -8.17 3.84 -20.32
CA GLN A 284 -7.67 2.54 -20.79
C GLN A 284 -8.33 2.07 -22.10
N GLY A 285 -9.33 2.80 -22.61
CA GLY A 285 -10.01 2.46 -23.86
C GLY A 285 -11.16 1.46 -23.71
N GLY A 286 -11.73 1.34 -22.50
CA GLY A 286 -12.92 0.54 -22.19
C GLY A 286 -12.65 -0.70 -21.35
N TRP A 287 -13.73 -1.38 -20.95
CA TRP A 287 -13.69 -2.57 -20.09
C TRP A 287 -12.90 -3.75 -20.68
N ASP A 288 -12.87 -3.90 -22.00
CA ASP A 288 -12.12 -4.97 -22.65
C ASP A 288 -10.60 -4.74 -22.60
N LYS A 289 -10.17 -3.51 -22.27
CA LYS A 289 -8.76 -3.08 -22.30
C LYS A 289 -8.19 -2.70 -20.94
N ILE A 290 -9.03 -2.56 -19.91
CA ILE A 290 -8.57 -2.36 -18.52
C ILE A 290 -7.98 -3.67 -17.99
N ALA A 291 -6.77 -3.98 -18.43
CA ALA A 291 -6.13 -5.29 -18.24
C ALA A 291 -5.41 -5.39 -16.88
N HIS A 292 -6.15 -5.32 -15.76
CA HIS A 292 -5.59 -5.37 -14.38
C HIS A 292 -4.58 -4.27 -14.06
N ASN A 293 -4.60 -3.17 -14.82
CA ASN A 293 -3.57 -2.12 -14.74
C ASN A 293 -3.90 -1.02 -13.74
N PHE A 294 -5.12 -1.02 -13.23
CA PHE A 294 -5.73 0.16 -12.64
C PHE A 294 -6.88 -0.26 -11.72
N ASP A 295 -6.54 -0.90 -10.60
CA ASP A 295 -7.49 -1.38 -9.60
C ASP A 295 -7.46 -0.51 -8.33
N PHE A 296 -8.39 -0.74 -7.41
CA PHE A 296 -8.46 -0.03 -6.13
C PHE A 296 -7.40 -0.51 -5.13
N TRP A 297 -6.14 -0.63 -5.53
CA TRP A 297 -5.13 -1.31 -4.70
C TRP A 297 -4.94 -0.63 -3.35
N ASP A 298 -4.66 0.67 -3.37
CA ASP A 298 -4.45 1.43 -2.14
C ASP A 298 -5.72 1.65 -1.33
N THR A 299 -6.86 1.69 -2.00
CA THR A 299 -8.18 1.74 -1.32
C THR A 299 -8.43 0.42 -0.59
N ALA A 300 -8.18 -0.72 -1.22
CA ALA A 300 -8.30 -2.04 -0.61
C ALA A 300 -7.31 -2.21 0.55
N ALA A 301 -6.07 -1.77 0.35
CA ALA A 301 -5.05 -1.78 1.38
C ALA A 301 -5.47 -0.96 2.61
N THR A 302 -5.97 0.25 2.37
CA THR A 302 -6.45 1.16 3.42
C THR A 302 -7.66 0.61 4.15
N VAL A 303 -8.66 0.08 3.43
CA VAL A 303 -9.85 -0.53 4.04
C VAL A 303 -9.46 -1.72 4.89
N ALA A 304 -8.60 -2.62 4.38
CA ALA A 304 -8.14 -3.79 5.14
C ALA A 304 -7.32 -3.41 6.38
N ALA A 305 -6.48 -2.37 6.30
CA ALA A 305 -5.68 -1.88 7.42
C ALA A 305 -6.52 -1.42 8.61
N PHE A 306 -7.67 -0.80 8.35
CA PHE A 306 -8.51 -0.19 9.39
C PHE A 306 -9.81 -0.96 9.71
N ASN A 307 -10.09 -2.06 9.01
CA ASN A 307 -11.27 -2.89 9.23
C ASN A 307 -10.86 -4.37 9.29
N PRO A 308 -10.51 -4.88 10.49
CA PRO A 308 -10.05 -6.27 10.66
C PRO A 308 -11.06 -7.32 10.17
N ASP A 309 -12.34 -6.98 10.13
CA ASP A 309 -13.39 -7.86 9.59
C ASP A 309 -13.32 -8.02 8.07
N VAL A 310 -12.61 -7.15 7.35
CA VAL A 310 -12.36 -7.30 5.90
C VAL A 310 -11.23 -8.29 5.62
N VAL A 311 -10.33 -8.55 6.58
CA VAL A 311 -9.20 -9.45 6.38
C VAL A 311 -9.66 -10.91 6.40
N SER A 312 -9.44 -11.63 5.30
CA SER A 312 -9.79 -13.06 5.19
C SER A 312 -8.58 -13.98 5.37
N GLU A 313 -7.37 -13.48 5.10
CA GLU A 313 -6.12 -14.23 5.20
C GLU A 313 -4.98 -13.30 5.66
N SER A 314 -4.33 -13.67 6.76
CA SER A 314 -3.20 -12.92 7.31
C SER A 314 -2.19 -13.83 8.00
N TYR A 315 -0.96 -13.36 8.08
CA TYR A 315 0.17 -14.04 8.69
C TYR A 315 0.87 -13.10 9.66
N HIS A 316 1.33 -13.66 10.77
CA HIS A 316 1.99 -12.92 11.84
C HIS A 316 3.43 -13.38 12.01
N ASP A 317 4.31 -12.44 12.38
CA ASP A 317 5.73 -12.71 12.65
C ASP A 317 6.48 -13.43 11.51
N VAL A 318 6.08 -13.18 10.25
CA VAL A 318 6.67 -13.83 9.09
C VAL A 318 8.03 -13.26 8.75
N ALA A 319 8.95 -14.16 8.41
CA ALA A 319 10.27 -13.84 7.89
C ALA A 319 10.13 -13.27 6.46
N LEU A 320 10.54 -12.02 6.28
CA LEU A 320 10.55 -11.34 4.99
C LEU A 320 11.99 -10.95 4.61
N CYS A 321 12.35 -11.19 3.34
CA CYS A 321 13.47 -10.50 2.70
C CYS A 321 13.05 -9.87 1.38
N LEU A 322 13.67 -8.72 1.08
CA LEU A 322 13.59 -8.08 -0.21
C LEU A 322 14.67 -8.67 -1.12
N ASN A 323 14.25 -9.25 -2.23
CA ASN A 323 15.19 -9.60 -3.27
C ASN A 323 15.52 -8.36 -4.11
N ASP A 324 16.81 -8.02 -4.21
CA ASP A 324 17.34 -6.98 -5.10
C ASP A 324 18.36 -7.51 -6.11
N GLN A 325 18.64 -8.83 -6.06
CA GLN A 325 19.55 -9.54 -6.95
C GLN A 325 18.73 -10.31 -7.97
N GLY A 326 19.12 -10.20 -9.23
CA GLY A 326 18.57 -11.04 -10.29
C GLY A 326 18.75 -12.52 -10.01
N PHE A 327 17.67 -13.29 -9.98
CA PHE A 327 17.77 -14.74 -10.08
C PHE A 327 17.97 -15.16 -11.54
N GLU A 328 19.00 -15.95 -11.81
CA GLU A 328 18.90 -17.01 -12.81
C GLU A 328 18.31 -18.23 -12.09
N TYR A 329 17.00 -18.43 -12.18
CA TYR A 329 16.45 -19.74 -11.83
C TYR A 329 16.61 -20.64 -13.05
N GLN A 330 17.47 -21.66 -12.94
CA GLN A 330 17.35 -22.80 -13.86
C GLN A 330 16.00 -23.45 -13.58
N ILE A 331 15.00 -23.13 -14.41
CA ILE A 331 13.81 -23.96 -14.55
C ILE A 331 14.34 -25.38 -14.76
N PRO A 332 14.05 -26.37 -13.88
CA PRO A 332 14.34 -27.74 -14.21
C PRO A 332 13.60 -28.03 -15.50
N ALA A 333 14.34 -28.25 -16.58
CA ALA A 333 13.80 -28.59 -17.88
C ALA A 333 13.17 -29.99 -17.79
N LYS A 334 11.97 -30.06 -17.21
CA LYS A 334 11.02 -31.17 -17.22
C LYS A 334 9.78 -30.79 -16.39
N LEU A 335 8.85 -30.08 -17.01
CA LEU A 335 7.46 -30.52 -16.91
C LEU A 335 7.44 -31.95 -17.51
N PRO A 336 6.80 -32.95 -16.88
CA PRO A 336 6.52 -34.20 -17.57
C PRO A 336 5.60 -33.87 -18.75
N SER A 337 6.17 -33.73 -19.94
CA SER A 337 5.38 -33.68 -21.16
C SER A 337 4.74 -35.05 -21.36
N LEU A 338 3.42 -35.07 -21.45
CA LEU A 338 2.72 -36.07 -22.22
C LEU A 338 3.40 -36.17 -23.61
N THR A 339 3.77 -37.40 -23.96
CA THR A 339 4.44 -37.87 -25.18
C THR A 339 3.87 -37.25 -26.48
N ALA A 340 4.57 -37.12 -27.62
CA ALA A 340 5.59 -37.98 -28.19
C ALA A 340 6.48 -37.28 -29.26
N SER A 341 7.70 -37.81 -29.42
CA SER A 341 8.62 -37.76 -30.59
C SER A 341 9.36 -36.46 -30.96
N ASN A 342 10.60 -36.34 -30.44
CA ASN A 342 11.88 -35.89 -31.02
C ASN A 342 11.84 -35.05 -32.33
N ARG A 343 12.45 -33.85 -32.42
CA ARG A 343 13.89 -33.52 -32.27
C ARG A 343 14.07 -32.01 -32.02
N VAL A 344 15.13 -31.67 -31.28
CA VAL A 344 15.55 -30.31 -30.94
C VAL A 344 16.87 -30.01 -31.63
N ASP A 345 16.98 -28.84 -32.26
CA ASP A 345 18.26 -28.17 -32.53
C ASP A 345 18.31 -26.92 -31.64
N TYR A 346 19.34 -26.81 -30.78
CA TYR A 346 19.59 -25.65 -29.94
C TYR A 346 20.57 -24.71 -30.64
N HIS A 347 20.16 -23.46 -30.85
CA HIS A 347 21.08 -22.35 -31.07
C HIS A 347 21.15 -21.48 -29.81
N PHE A 348 22.38 -21.31 -29.31
CA PHE A 348 22.76 -20.41 -28.23
C PHE A 348 22.27 -18.97 -28.46
N PHE A 349 21.77 -18.32 -27.41
CA PHE A 349 21.63 -16.87 -27.35
C PHE A 349 22.24 -16.31 -26.05
N PRO A 350 22.78 -15.08 -26.07
CA PRO A 350 23.74 -14.57 -25.08
C PRO A 350 23.06 -14.22 -23.74
N MET A 351 23.79 -14.43 -22.65
CA MET A 351 23.40 -14.07 -21.29
C MET A 351 23.13 -12.57 -21.17
N VAL A 352 21.90 -12.20 -20.81
CA VAL A 352 21.53 -10.85 -20.38
C VAL A 352 21.36 -10.89 -18.87
N HIS A 353 22.21 -10.19 -18.12
CA HIS A 353 22.05 -10.03 -16.67
C HIS A 353 20.74 -9.27 -16.38
N GLN A 354 19.75 -9.95 -15.79
CA GLN A 354 18.42 -9.39 -15.48
C GLN A 354 18.17 -9.33 -13.98
N TYR A 355 17.69 -8.19 -13.48
CA TYR A 355 17.43 -7.94 -12.06
C TYR A 355 15.95 -8.20 -11.74
N TYR A 356 15.67 -9.01 -10.72
CA TYR A 356 14.32 -9.32 -10.25
C TYR A 356 14.16 -8.77 -8.83
N TYR A 357 13.15 -7.93 -8.64
CA TYR A 357 12.83 -7.34 -7.34
C TYR A 357 11.49 -7.90 -6.87
N GLY A 358 11.39 -8.34 -5.61
CA GLY A 358 10.17 -8.93 -5.07
C GLY A 358 10.30 -9.19 -3.57
N ALA A 359 9.18 -9.23 -2.86
CA ALA A 359 9.12 -9.61 -1.45
C ALA A 359 8.70 -11.08 -1.35
N LEU A 360 9.43 -11.89 -0.59
CA LEU A 360 9.05 -13.29 -0.41
C LEU A 360 8.54 -13.53 1.00
N LEU A 361 7.38 -14.19 1.14
CA LEU A 361 6.99 -14.77 2.44
C LEU A 361 7.74 -16.09 2.61
N ILE A 362 8.46 -16.21 3.71
CA ILE A 362 8.95 -17.51 4.15
C ILE A 362 8.08 -17.93 5.33
N ASN A 363 7.34 -19.02 5.14
CA ASN A 363 6.59 -19.64 6.22
C ASN A 363 7.56 -20.56 7.00
N GLU A 364 8.26 -19.98 7.99
CA GLU A 364 9.03 -20.78 8.94
C GLU A 364 8.08 -21.27 10.04
N SER A 365 7.75 -22.56 10.02
CA SER A 365 7.12 -23.20 11.19
C SER A 365 8.02 -23.03 12.41
N PRO A 366 7.48 -22.71 13.61
CA PRO A 366 8.26 -22.52 14.84
C PRO A 366 9.14 -23.72 15.23
N GLU A 367 8.88 -24.90 14.67
CA GLU A 367 9.55 -26.16 15.03
C GLU A 367 10.52 -26.70 13.95
N SER A 368 10.75 -26.00 12.83
CA SER A 368 11.65 -26.50 11.77
C SER A 368 13.13 -26.20 12.09
N PRO A 369 13.98 -27.20 12.36
CA PRO A 369 15.40 -26.99 12.56
C PRO A 369 16.12 -26.90 11.22
N LYS A 370 16.80 -25.78 10.97
CA LYS A 370 17.87 -25.63 9.96
C LYS A 370 17.48 -25.96 8.49
N SER A 371 16.38 -25.41 7.99
CA SER A 371 16.25 -25.26 6.52
C SER A 371 16.93 -23.94 6.12
N LEU A 372 17.76 -23.95 5.06
CA LEU A 372 18.30 -22.72 4.48
C LEU A 372 17.11 -21.91 3.97
N SER A 373 16.72 -20.86 4.70
CA SER A 373 15.75 -19.89 4.19
C SER A 373 16.28 -19.33 2.87
N ILE A 374 15.41 -19.05 1.89
CA ILE A 374 15.86 -18.39 0.65
C ILE A 374 16.60 -17.07 0.94
N CYS A 375 16.28 -16.43 2.08
CA CYS A 375 16.97 -15.23 2.55
C CYS A 375 18.40 -15.53 3.00
N ASN A 376 18.66 -16.69 3.61
CA ASN A 376 20.01 -17.16 3.94
C ASN A 376 20.81 -17.50 2.68
N LEU A 377 20.19 -18.07 1.64
CA LEU A 377 20.81 -18.24 0.32
C LEU A 377 21.15 -16.89 -0.34
N LEU A 378 20.34 -15.87 -0.09
CA LEU A 378 20.53 -14.50 -0.58
C LEU A 378 21.44 -13.64 0.32
N ASN A 379 21.92 -14.17 1.45
CA ASN A 379 22.66 -13.42 2.47
C ASN A 379 21.95 -12.11 2.90
N LYS A 380 20.61 -12.15 3.03
CA LYS A 380 19.77 -11.00 3.39
C LYS A 380 19.30 -11.09 4.85
N ASN A 381 19.22 -9.94 5.50
CA ASN A 381 18.65 -9.83 6.84
C ASN A 381 17.16 -10.19 6.79
N VAL A 382 16.75 -11.14 7.63
CA VAL A 382 15.34 -11.51 7.84
C VAL A 382 14.73 -10.57 8.87
N VAL A 383 13.58 -9.98 8.55
CA VAL A 383 12.79 -9.16 9.48
C VAL A 383 11.43 -9.81 9.69
N LYS A 384 10.98 -9.85 10.94
CA LYS A 384 9.62 -10.30 11.29
C LYS A 384 8.62 -9.18 11.07
N THR A 385 7.54 -9.49 10.36
CA THR A 385 6.48 -8.54 10.01
C THR A 385 5.13 -9.25 9.99
N ASP A 386 4.04 -8.50 10.01
CA ASP A 386 2.72 -9.05 9.68
C ASP A 386 2.42 -8.86 8.19
N VAL A 387 1.62 -9.74 7.59
CA VAL A 387 1.18 -9.63 6.18
C VAL A 387 -0.29 -10.00 6.06
N ILE A 388 -1.08 -9.10 5.50
CA ILE A 388 -2.43 -9.35 5.01
C ILE A 388 -2.32 -9.79 3.56
N LYS A 389 -2.79 -11.01 3.26
CA LYS A 389 -2.68 -11.64 1.94
C LYS A 389 -4.03 -11.83 1.24
N GLY A 390 -5.13 -11.71 1.97
CA GLY A 390 -6.47 -11.83 1.42
C GLY A 390 -7.49 -10.94 2.12
N ILE A 391 -8.52 -10.54 1.36
CA ILE A 391 -9.67 -9.79 1.85
C ILE A 391 -10.99 -10.49 1.51
N ASP A 392 -12.03 -10.22 2.28
CA ASP A 392 -13.42 -10.49 1.94
C ASP A 392 -13.94 -9.33 1.07
N VAL A 393 -14.14 -9.61 -0.22
CA VAL A 393 -14.56 -8.63 -1.23
C VAL A 393 -15.93 -8.03 -0.91
N ALA A 394 -16.87 -8.83 -0.37
CA ALA A 394 -18.20 -8.34 -0.04
C ALA A 394 -18.13 -7.34 1.13
N ARG A 395 -17.34 -7.65 2.16
CA ARG A 395 -17.12 -6.73 3.29
C ARG A 395 -16.34 -5.49 2.88
N PHE A 396 -15.36 -5.62 1.98
CA PHE A 396 -14.66 -4.47 1.40
C PHE A 396 -15.65 -3.48 0.78
N TYR A 397 -16.53 -3.94 -0.11
CA TYR A 397 -17.51 -3.07 -0.75
C TYR A 397 -18.55 -2.50 0.22
N GLN A 398 -18.88 -3.21 1.30
CA GLN A 398 -19.74 -2.69 2.37
C GLN A 398 -19.08 -1.51 3.10
N HIS A 399 -17.81 -1.65 3.52
CA HIS A 399 -17.07 -0.56 4.17
C HIS A 399 -16.82 0.60 3.21
N PHE A 400 -16.56 0.31 1.93
CA PHE A 400 -16.37 1.32 0.91
C PHE A 400 -17.65 2.13 0.65
N ALA A 401 -18.83 1.50 0.64
CA ALA A 401 -20.11 2.20 0.53
C ALA A 401 -20.47 3.02 1.77
N GLN A 402 -19.96 2.65 2.95
CA GLN A 402 -20.19 3.34 4.21
C GLN A 402 -19.34 4.61 4.39
N MET A 403 -18.72 5.12 3.32
CA MET A 403 -18.14 6.47 3.31
C MET A 403 -19.19 7.58 3.45
N ASP A 404 -20.38 7.32 4.01
CA ASP A 404 -21.47 8.30 4.18
C ASP A 404 -21.21 9.24 5.37
#